data_AF-A0AAN8LV15-F1
#
_entry.id   AF-A0AAN8LV15-F1
#
_cell.length_a   1.000
_cell.length_b   1.000
_cell.length_c   1.000
_cell.angle_alpha   90.00
_cell.angle_beta   90.00
_cell.angle_gamma   90.00
#
_symmetry.space_group_name_H-M   'P 1'
#
loop_
_entity.id
_entity.type
_entity.pdbx_description
1 polymer ?
#
loop_
_entity_poly.entity_id
_entity_poly.type
_entity_poly.pdbx_seq_one_letter_code
_entity_poly.pdbx_strand_id
1 'polypeptide(L)'
;MHPVAIQVFRGLKGRLAPCLPGNIAAALDCSANTFAVKWSESEGNPDSYTALAIGNDGSHLTCNTSSTACTISSLTCGITYSIDVTTANINCATITTTRSSQDQIHMVSGVDWQGVMRSCNSTGSYCTFSSLSCGQAYTLNVQGLTDTCMSELSTSMNLLTAPCVPTHMTADVDCETYVTWDSARGATGYTVHAECSGGHNATCTSSDTNCAVLDLTCGQDYTMVVLANHDICVSLASEHIPLWKNVEKVKEYE
;
A
#
# COMPACT_ATOMS: atom_id res chain seq x y z
N MET A 1 -3.38 -4.32 -13.82
CA MET A 1 -2.09 -4.51 -13.12
C MET A 1 -1.55 -3.15 -12.76
N HIS A 2 -1.62 -2.76 -11.49
CA HIS A 2 -0.96 -1.53 -11.02
C HIS A 2 0.45 -1.89 -10.54
N PRO A 3 1.51 -1.22 -11.01
CA PRO A 3 2.87 -1.48 -10.55
C PRO A 3 3.04 -1.05 -9.08
N VAL A 4 3.60 -1.93 -8.26
CA VAL A 4 4.00 -1.61 -6.87
C VAL A 4 5.42 -1.05 -6.92
N ALA A 5 5.61 0.19 -6.46
CA ALA A 5 6.91 0.85 -6.38
C ALA A 5 7.51 0.65 -4.97
N ILE A 6 8.73 0.11 -4.88
CA ILE A 6 9.45 -0.10 -3.60
C ILE A 6 10.70 0.77 -3.60
N GLN A 7 10.87 1.61 -2.58
CA GLN A 7 12.04 2.48 -2.40
C GLN A 7 13.26 1.69 -1.86
N VAL A 8 14.42 1.88 -2.48
CA VAL A 8 15.70 1.23 -2.10
C VAL A 8 16.59 2.18 -1.28
N PHE A 9 17.07 1.74 -0.11
CA PHE A 9 18.08 2.45 0.71
C PHE A 9 19.41 1.66 0.77
N ARG A 10 20.56 2.36 0.75
CA ARG A 10 21.94 1.81 0.77
C ARG A 10 22.41 1.45 2.18
N GLY A 11 23.29 0.44 2.29
CA GLY A 11 23.73 -0.16 3.56
C GLY A 11 24.72 0.66 4.42
N LEU A 12 24.73 0.33 5.72
CA LEU A 12 25.77 0.68 6.70
C LEU A 12 25.95 -0.49 7.70
N LYS A 13 27.21 -0.91 7.92
CA LYS A 13 27.59 -1.68 9.12
C LYS A 13 27.80 -0.69 10.26
N GLY A 14 26.98 -0.76 11.30
CA GLY A 14 27.21 -0.04 12.56
C GLY A 14 25.92 0.30 13.31
N ARG A 15 25.66 -0.46 14.40
CA ARG A 15 24.52 -0.39 15.36
C ARG A 15 23.15 -0.61 14.69
N LEU A 16 22.32 -1.47 15.28
CA LEU A 16 20.92 -1.64 14.87
C LEU A 16 20.29 -0.25 14.69
N ALA A 17 19.64 0.01 13.55
CA ALA A 17 18.94 1.28 13.35
C ALA A 17 18.00 1.50 14.55
N PRO A 18 18.13 2.61 15.30
CA PRO A 18 17.25 2.87 16.43
C PRO A 18 15.80 2.81 15.95
N CYS A 19 14.90 2.26 16.77
CA CYS A 19 13.49 2.18 16.39
C CYS A 19 12.96 3.58 16.07
N LEU A 20 12.02 3.68 15.11
CA LEU A 20 11.36 4.95 14.85
C LEU A 20 10.51 5.33 16.08
N PRO A 21 10.55 6.60 16.51
CA PRO A 21 9.76 7.04 17.66
C PRO A 21 8.26 6.98 17.36
N GLY A 22 7.49 6.42 18.29
CA GLY A 22 6.03 6.31 18.19
C GLY A 22 5.28 7.51 18.79
N ASN A 23 3.95 7.52 18.68
CA ASN A 23 3.05 8.54 19.25
C ASN A 23 3.44 9.99 18.90
N ILE A 24 3.68 10.25 17.62
CA ILE A 24 3.99 11.60 17.13
C ILE A 24 2.73 12.46 17.26
N ALA A 25 2.86 13.59 17.95
CA ALA A 25 1.82 14.59 18.12
C ALA A 25 2.39 15.97 17.75
N ALA A 26 1.66 16.72 16.94
CA ALA A 26 2.06 18.06 16.54
C ALA A 26 1.01 19.08 16.96
N ALA A 27 1.48 20.19 17.52
CA ALA A 27 0.67 21.36 17.86
C ALA A 27 1.12 22.55 17.03
N LEU A 28 0.17 23.17 16.33
CA LEU A 28 0.42 24.37 15.54
C LEU A 28 0.38 25.60 16.44
N ASP A 29 1.40 26.45 16.35
CA ASP A 29 1.37 27.81 16.87
C ASP A 29 1.31 28.81 15.71
N CYS A 30 0.09 29.27 15.44
CA CYS A 30 -0.21 30.23 14.38
C CYS A 30 0.38 31.62 14.64
N SER A 31 0.71 31.97 15.88
CA SER A 31 1.25 33.29 16.22
C SER A 31 2.74 33.40 15.90
N ALA A 32 3.44 32.27 15.93
CA ALA A 32 4.87 32.16 15.67
C ALA A 32 5.20 31.48 14.32
N ASN A 33 4.19 31.02 13.57
CA ASN A 33 4.35 30.16 12.39
C ASN A 33 5.26 28.95 12.66
N THR A 34 4.99 28.24 13.76
CA THR A 34 5.78 27.07 14.17
C THR A 34 4.92 25.83 14.44
N PHE A 35 5.51 24.64 14.29
CA PHE A 35 4.96 23.36 14.72
C PHE A 35 5.78 22.85 15.90
N ALA A 36 5.14 22.71 17.06
CA ALA A 36 5.70 21.98 18.19
C ALA A 36 5.39 20.50 18.02
N VAL A 37 6.41 19.71 17.69
CA VAL A 37 6.31 18.26 17.47
C VAL A 37 6.83 17.53 18.71
N LYS A 38 6.08 16.54 19.20
CA LYS A 38 6.42 15.68 20.33
C LYS A 38 6.25 14.22 19.92
N TRP A 39 7.04 13.34 20.52
CA TRP A 39 7.00 11.90 20.25
C TRP A 39 7.38 11.09 21.49
N SER A 40 7.23 9.78 21.42
CA SER A 40 7.74 8.84 22.42
C SER A 40 9.21 8.53 22.17
N GLU A 41 9.97 8.37 23.25
CA GLU A 41 11.37 7.95 23.19
C GLU A 41 11.51 6.63 22.45
N SER A 42 12.55 6.52 21.63
CA SER A 42 12.78 5.33 20.82
C SER A 42 13.72 4.32 21.47
N GLU A 43 13.47 3.03 21.24
CA GLU A 43 14.36 1.98 21.68
C GLU A 43 15.73 2.08 20.98
N GLY A 44 16.80 2.02 21.78
CA GLY A 44 18.17 2.14 21.30
C GLY A 44 18.88 3.46 21.62
N ASN A 45 18.23 4.38 22.36
CA ASN A 45 18.76 5.66 22.85
C ASN A 45 19.61 6.40 21.79
N PRO A 46 18.96 6.94 20.74
CA PRO A 46 19.66 7.64 19.69
C PRO A 46 20.23 8.97 20.19
N ASP A 47 21.41 9.35 19.70
CA ASP A 47 22.10 10.55 20.14
C ASP A 47 21.41 11.86 19.67
N SER A 48 20.52 11.77 18.67
CA SER A 48 19.76 12.90 18.12
C SER A 48 18.50 12.41 17.39
N TYR A 49 17.47 13.25 17.38
CA TYR A 49 16.24 13.12 16.63
C TYR A 49 16.11 14.29 15.64
N THR A 50 15.50 14.02 14.49
CA THR A 50 15.10 15.02 13.50
C THR A 50 13.62 14.90 13.22
N ALA A 51 12.86 15.97 13.47
CA ALA A 51 11.50 16.11 12.99
C ALA A 51 11.50 16.77 11.61
N LEU A 52 10.72 16.23 10.67
CA LEU A 52 10.58 16.68 9.29
C LEU A 52 9.10 17.03 9.03
N ALA A 53 8.86 18.20 8.44
CA ALA A 53 7.57 18.60 7.91
C ALA A 53 7.66 18.69 6.38
N ILE A 54 6.79 17.94 5.68
CA ILE A 54 6.71 17.87 4.22
C ILE A 54 5.42 18.56 3.78
N GLY A 55 5.54 19.71 3.14
CA GLY A 55 4.42 20.46 2.59
C GLY A 55 3.94 19.88 1.27
N ASN A 56 2.64 20.02 0.99
CA ASN A 56 2.05 19.68 -0.31
C ASN A 56 2.54 20.55 -1.48
N ASP A 57 3.23 21.66 -1.19
CA ASP A 57 3.95 22.51 -2.13
C ASP A 57 5.39 22.04 -2.41
N GLY A 58 5.82 20.94 -1.79
CA GLY A 58 7.19 20.45 -1.86
C GLY A 58 8.17 21.20 -0.94
N SER A 59 7.67 21.97 0.04
CA SER A 59 8.52 22.54 1.09
C SER A 59 8.94 21.47 2.09
N HIS A 60 10.21 21.54 2.51
CA HIS A 60 10.79 20.62 3.50
C HIS A 60 11.41 21.43 4.63
N LEU A 61 10.88 21.25 5.83
CA LEU A 61 11.34 21.95 7.03
C LEU A 61 11.77 20.91 8.07
N THR A 62 12.87 21.17 8.76
CA THR A 62 13.41 20.22 9.74
C THR A 62 13.80 20.92 11.03
N CYS A 63 13.80 20.16 12.12
CA CYS A 63 14.39 20.59 13.37
C CYS A 63 15.04 19.40 14.08
N ASN A 64 16.20 19.64 14.70
CA ASN A 64 17.01 18.60 15.35
C ASN A 64 17.06 18.82 16.86
N THR A 65 17.00 17.75 17.62
CA THR A 65 16.99 17.78 19.09
C THR A 65 17.55 16.47 19.65
N SER A 66 18.13 16.47 20.84
CA SER A 66 18.43 15.23 21.59
C SER A 66 17.29 14.82 22.51
N SER A 67 16.20 15.59 22.56
CA SER A 67 15.01 15.34 23.39
C SER A 67 13.86 14.76 22.55
N THR A 68 12.75 14.39 23.19
CA THR A 68 11.55 13.84 22.54
C THR A 68 10.58 14.92 22.01
N ALA A 69 11.06 16.15 21.89
CA ALA A 69 10.28 17.29 21.41
C ALA A 69 11.15 18.30 20.66
N CYS A 70 10.58 18.88 19.60
CA CYS A 70 11.25 19.86 18.76
C CYS A 70 10.27 20.82 18.08
N THR A 71 10.72 22.04 17.81
CA THR A 71 9.89 23.07 17.17
C THR A 71 10.39 23.34 15.75
N ILE A 72 9.54 23.10 14.75
CA ILE A 72 9.82 23.41 13.35
C ILE A 72 9.30 24.82 13.06
N SER A 73 10.21 25.71 12.63
CA SER A 73 9.91 27.11 12.33
C SER A 73 9.74 27.36 10.83
N SER A 74 9.27 28.56 10.48
CA SER A 74 9.16 29.03 9.08
C SER A 74 8.09 28.30 8.26
N LEU A 75 6.96 27.98 8.89
CA LEU A 75 5.81 27.41 8.20
C LEU A 75 5.18 28.43 7.26
N THR A 76 4.92 28.00 6.02
CA THR A 76 4.14 28.75 5.05
C THR A 76 2.64 28.56 5.32
N CYS A 77 1.90 29.67 5.41
CA CYS A 77 0.45 29.64 5.58
C CYS A 77 -0.25 29.06 4.34
N GLY A 78 -1.28 28.25 4.56
CA GLY A 78 -2.06 27.62 3.50
C GLY A 78 -1.48 26.30 2.96
N ILE A 79 -0.33 25.86 3.48
CA ILE A 79 0.30 24.59 3.12
C ILE A 79 -0.07 23.51 4.14
N THR A 80 -0.44 22.34 3.64
CA THR A 80 -0.67 21.16 4.47
C THR A 80 0.64 20.41 4.63
N TYR A 81 1.08 20.24 5.88
CA TYR A 81 2.33 19.54 6.20
C TYR A 81 2.06 18.16 6.78
N SER A 82 2.73 17.14 6.24
CA SER A 82 2.88 15.83 6.88
C SER A 82 4.11 15.82 7.75
N ILE A 83 4.04 15.22 8.94
CA ILE A 83 5.13 15.26 9.93
C ILE A 83 5.65 13.86 10.19
N ASP A 84 6.96 13.70 10.06
CA ASP A 84 7.70 12.49 10.38
C ASP A 84 8.85 12.80 11.33
N VAL A 85 9.26 11.80 12.11
CA VAL A 85 10.40 11.93 13.04
C VAL A 85 11.34 10.75 12.85
N THR A 86 12.63 11.03 12.75
CA THR A 86 13.69 10.03 12.61
C THR A 86 14.76 10.21 13.70
N THR A 87 15.55 9.16 13.93
CA THR A 87 16.64 9.13 14.91
C THR A 87 18.01 9.46 14.27
N ALA A 88 18.01 10.06 13.08
CA ALA A 88 19.20 10.44 12.33
C ALA A 88 19.09 11.89 11.84
N ASN A 89 20.19 12.65 11.92
CA ASN A 89 20.24 14.03 11.44
C ASN A 89 20.03 14.09 9.91
N ILE A 90 18.88 14.58 9.46
CA ILE A 90 18.59 14.81 8.03
C ILE A 90 18.87 16.28 7.69
N ASN A 91 19.79 16.53 6.75
CA ASN A 91 20.04 17.87 6.21
C ASN A 91 19.73 17.88 4.71
N CYS A 92 18.59 18.47 4.33
CA CYS A 92 18.12 18.52 2.94
C CYS A 92 19.05 19.31 2.00
N ALA A 93 19.93 20.19 2.52
CA ALA A 93 20.87 20.97 1.71
C ALA A 93 22.00 20.12 1.09
N THR A 94 22.26 18.93 1.62
CA THR A 94 23.35 18.03 1.20
C THR A 94 22.90 16.84 0.37
N ILE A 95 21.64 16.80 -0.09
CA ILE A 95 21.26 15.91 -1.19
C ILE A 95 21.75 16.53 -2.51
N THR A 96 23.06 16.75 -2.63
CA THR A 96 23.69 16.92 -3.93
C THR A 96 23.94 15.52 -4.47
N THR A 97 23.30 15.22 -5.59
CA THR A 97 23.54 14.04 -6.39
C THR A 97 24.99 14.07 -6.87
N THR A 98 25.92 13.51 -6.10
CA THR A 98 27.07 12.90 -6.75
C THR A 98 26.46 11.80 -7.62
N ARG A 99 26.49 12.00 -8.95
CA ARG A 99 26.13 10.97 -9.92
C ARG A 99 26.91 9.72 -9.51
N SER A 100 26.23 8.78 -8.83
CA SER A 100 26.76 7.43 -8.72
C SER A 100 26.93 6.97 -10.15
N SER A 101 28.17 6.60 -10.49
CA SER A 101 28.59 6.03 -11.76
C SER A 101 27.46 5.27 -12.45
N GLN A 102 27.33 5.48 -13.75
CA GLN A 102 26.25 5.01 -14.63
C GLN A 102 25.94 3.49 -14.61
N ASP A 103 26.61 2.67 -13.81
CA ASP A 103 26.56 1.20 -13.85
C ASP A 103 26.19 0.51 -12.51
N GLN A 104 25.61 1.23 -11.55
CA GLN A 104 25.13 0.61 -10.31
C GLN A 104 23.64 0.24 -10.40
N ILE A 105 23.34 -1.05 -10.41
CA ILE A 105 22.00 -1.63 -10.47
C ILE A 105 21.60 -2.11 -9.07
N HIS A 106 20.41 -1.75 -8.60
CA HIS A 106 19.83 -2.35 -7.41
C HIS A 106 18.95 -3.52 -7.82
N MET A 107 19.24 -4.71 -7.30
CA MET A 107 18.45 -5.91 -7.50
C MET A 107 17.63 -6.19 -6.24
N VAL A 108 16.32 -6.26 -6.39
CA VAL A 108 15.39 -6.65 -5.33
C VAL A 108 14.97 -8.08 -5.60
N SER A 109 15.16 -8.98 -4.64
CA SER A 109 14.74 -10.38 -4.73
C SER A 109 13.69 -10.67 -3.67
N GLY A 110 12.61 -11.36 -4.06
CA GLY A 110 11.52 -11.79 -3.20
C GLY A 110 11.35 -13.29 -3.25
N VAL A 111 11.35 -13.95 -2.10
CA VAL A 111 11.16 -15.40 -1.98
C VAL A 111 9.83 -15.67 -1.31
N ASP A 112 9.02 -16.56 -1.89
CA ASP A 112 7.78 -17.01 -1.27
C ASP A 112 7.99 -18.21 -0.32
N TRP A 113 6.94 -18.63 0.37
CA TRP A 113 6.91 -19.80 1.24
C TRP A 113 7.29 -21.13 0.54
N GLN A 114 7.21 -21.21 -0.80
CA GLN A 114 7.64 -22.37 -1.58
C GLN A 114 9.12 -22.30 -1.96
N GLY A 115 9.81 -21.20 -1.60
CA GLY A 115 11.20 -20.96 -1.97
C GLY A 115 11.37 -20.43 -3.40
N VAL A 116 10.29 -20.07 -4.09
CA VAL A 116 10.37 -19.54 -5.45
C VAL A 116 10.84 -18.08 -5.38
N MET A 117 12.01 -17.83 -5.95
CA MET A 117 12.60 -16.50 -6.00
C MET A 117 12.13 -15.73 -7.25
N ARG A 118 11.64 -14.52 -7.02
CA ARG A 118 11.37 -13.51 -8.05
C ARG A 118 12.34 -12.36 -7.84
N SER A 119 12.72 -11.66 -8.91
CA SER A 119 13.59 -10.50 -8.79
C SER A 119 13.21 -9.40 -9.76
N CYS A 120 13.40 -8.15 -9.35
CA CYS A 120 13.45 -6.98 -10.23
C CYS A 120 14.75 -6.23 -10.05
N ASN A 121 15.17 -5.50 -11.07
CA ASN A 121 16.35 -4.66 -10.99
C ASN A 121 16.07 -3.27 -11.57
N SER A 122 16.80 -2.27 -11.10
CA SER A 122 16.69 -0.89 -11.56
C SER A 122 17.92 -0.08 -11.16
N THR A 123 18.30 0.88 -12.01
CA THR A 123 19.29 1.92 -11.66
C THR A 123 18.65 3.08 -10.90
N GLY A 124 17.32 3.14 -10.85
CA GLY A 124 16.55 4.14 -10.11
C GLY A 124 16.27 3.76 -8.65
N SER A 125 15.45 4.58 -7.98
CA SER A 125 15.05 4.36 -6.59
C SER A 125 13.96 3.30 -6.41
N TYR A 126 13.37 2.80 -7.51
CA TYR A 126 12.31 1.80 -7.50
C TYR A 126 12.49 0.76 -8.61
N CYS A 127 12.00 -0.46 -8.37
CA CYS A 127 11.81 -1.47 -9.40
C CYS A 127 10.43 -2.11 -9.29
N THR A 128 9.96 -2.70 -10.38
CA THR A 128 8.66 -3.35 -10.47
C THR A 128 8.83 -4.83 -10.76
N PHE A 129 8.15 -5.67 -9.99
CA PHE A 129 8.08 -7.09 -10.28
C PHE A 129 7.08 -7.33 -11.41
N SER A 130 7.50 -8.09 -12.43
CA SER A 130 6.64 -8.42 -13.58
C SER A 130 5.62 -9.53 -13.29
N SER A 131 5.85 -10.37 -12.27
CA SER A 131 5.05 -11.57 -12.02
C SER A 131 5.09 -12.05 -10.57
N LEU A 132 4.52 -11.27 -9.65
CA LEU A 132 4.19 -11.78 -8.32
C LEU A 132 2.84 -12.51 -8.37
N SER A 133 2.75 -13.62 -7.64
CA SER A 133 1.46 -14.32 -7.48
C SER A 133 0.59 -13.55 -6.49
N CYS A 134 -0.70 -13.43 -6.79
CA CYS A 134 -1.68 -12.81 -5.90
C CYS A 134 -1.93 -13.66 -4.65
N GLY A 135 -2.37 -13.01 -3.57
CA GLY A 135 -2.70 -13.64 -2.29
C GLY A 135 -1.54 -14.39 -1.65
N GLN A 136 -0.31 -13.94 -1.91
CA GLN A 136 0.94 -14.55 -1.46
C GLN A 136 1.81 -13.55 -0.69
N ALA A 137 2.55 -14.11 0.27
CA ALA A 137 3.55 -13.40 1.05
C ALA A 137 4.95 -13.64 0.45
N TYR A 138 5.73 -12.57 0.34
CA TYR A 138 7.11 -12.60 -0.14
C TYR A 138 8.04 -11.96 0.89
N THR A 139 9.17 -12.62 1.15
CA THR A 139 10.28 -12.03 1.91
C THR A 139 11.26 -11.39 0.92
N LEU A 140 11.30 -10.06 0.94
CA LEU A 140 12.09 -9.25 0.03
C LEU A 140 13.44 -8.89 0.64
N ASN A 141 14.47 -8.82 -0.20
CA ASN A 141 15.80 -8.32 0.12
C ASN A 141 16.37 -7.55 -1.08
N VAL A 142 17.32 -6.66 -0.82
CA VAL A 142 17.94 -5.81 -1.83
C VAL A 142 19.44 -6.04 -1.86
N GLN A 143 20.01 -6.12 -3.06
CA GLN A 143 21.43 -6.24 -3.30
C GLN A 143 21.88 -5.18 -4.30
N GLY A 144 22.95 -4.47 -3.99
CA GLY A 144 23.64 -3.62 -4.96
C GLY A 144 24.52 -4.48 -5.86
N LEU A 145 24.36 -4.30 -7.17
CA LEU A 145 25.13 -4.97 -8.21
C LEU A 145 25.86 -3.92 -9.05
N THR A 146 27.12 -4.22 -9.34
CA THR A 146 27.95 -3.55 -10.35
C THR A 146 28.54 -4.63 -11.25
N ASP A 147 29.10 -4.27 -12.41
CA ASP A 147 29.69 -5.25 -13.35
C ASP A 147 30.79 -6.14 -12.74
N THR A 148 31.37 -5.73 -11.60
CA THR A 148 32.52 -6.40 -10.98
C THR A 148 32.28 -6.83 -9.53
N CYS A 149 31.19 -6.40 -8.89
CA CYS A 149 30.99 -6.60 -7.46
C CYS A 149 29.50 -6.65 -7.05
N MET A 150 29.21 -7.49 -6.05
CA MET A 150 27.92 -7.58 -5.36
C MET A 150 28.07 -7.12 -3.91
N SER A 151 27.10 -6.36 -3.42
CA SER A 151 27.03 -6.02 -2.00
C SER A 151 26.51 -7.19 -1.14
N GLU A 152 26.61 -7.04 0.18
CA GLU A 152 25.80 -7.85 1.12
C GLU A 152 24.30 -7.57 0.89
N LEU A 153 23.44 -8.54 1.26
CA LEU A 153 21.99 -8.39 1.21
C LEU A 153 21.50 -7.40 2.29
N SER A 154 20.45 -6.66 1.97
CA SER A 154 19.73 -5.85 2.95
C SER A 154 19.02 -6.71 3.99
N THR A 155 18.53 -6.06 5.04
CA THR A 155 17.52 -6.67 5.91
C THR A 155 16.29 -7.07 5.11
N SER A 156 15.66 -8.16 5.53
CA SER A 156 14.46 -8.66 4.88
C SER A 156 13.23 -7.84 5.25
N MET A 157 12.35 -7.62 4.28
CA MET A 157 11.01 -7.02 4.47
C MET A 157 9.93 -8.00 3.99
N ASN A 158 8.78 -8.02 4.65
CA ASN A 158 7.64 -8.82 4.21
C ASN A 158 6.71 -7.99 3.32
N LEU A 159 6.35 -8.54 2.17
CA LEU A 159 5.36 -8.00 1.26
C LEU A 159 4.19 -8.97 1.15
N LEU A 160 2.99 -8.49 1.42
CA LEU A 160 1.75 -9.20 1.11
C LEU A 160 1.20 -8.64 -0.21
N THR A 161 0.95 -9.53 -1.16
CA THR A 161 0.28 -9.15 -2.41
C THR A 161 -1.22 -9.07 -2.20
N ALA A 162 -1.90 -8.26 -3.02
CA ALA A 162 -3.35 -8.19 -2.99
C ALA A 162 -3.97 -9.57 -3.24
N PRO A 163 -5.16 -9.85 -2.67
CA PRO A 163 -5.89 -11.09 -2.93
C PRO A 163 -6.09 -11.36 -4.41
N CYS A 164 -6.24 -12.62 -4.77
CA CYS A 164 -6.58 -12.98 -6.14
C CYS A 164 -7.98 -12.49 -6.52
N VAL A 165 -8.21 -12.34 -7.82
CA VAL A 165 -9.53 -12.01 -8.34
C VAL A 165 -10.45 -13.21 -8.10
N PRO A 166 -11.64 -13.03 -7.50
CA PRO A 166 -12.63 -14.10 -7.39
C PRO A 166 -13.10 -14.56 -8.78
N THR A 167 -13.32 -15.86 -8.96
CA THR A 167 -13.72 -16.47 -10.23
C THR A 167 -15.06 -17.21 -10.10
N HIS A 168 -15.64 -17.61 -11.25
CA HIS A 168 -16.90 -18.35 -11.32
C HIS A 168 -18.03 -17.69 -10.51
N MET A 169 -18.11 -16.37 -10.60
CA MET A 169 -19.20 -15.64 -10.00
C MET A 169 -20.52 -16.09 -10.67
N THR A 170 -21.56 -16.29 -9.87
CA THR A 170 -22.92 -16.57 -10.35
C THR A 170 -23.90 -15.77 -9.52
N ALA A 171 -25.06 -15.48 -10.11
CA ALA A 171 -26.12 -14.72 -9.47
C ALA A 171 -27.44 -15.44 -9.68
N ASP A 172 -28.11 -15.74 -8.58
CA ASP A 172 -29.45 -16.31 -8.57
C ASP A 172 -30.44 -15.28 -8.06
N VAL A 173 -31.61 -15.22 -8.69
CA VAL A 173 -32.64 -14.23 -8.39
C VAL A 173 -33.91 -14.98 -8.03
N ASP A 174 -34.10 -15.25 -6.74
CA ASP A 174 -35.29 -15.90 -6.19
C ASP A 174 -35.76 -15.16 -4.94
N CYS A 175 -36.68 -14.21 -5.12
CA CYS A 175 -37.14 -13.21 -4.15
C CYS A 175 -36.06 -12.25 -3.59
N GLU A 176 -34.85 -12.75 -3.34
CA GLU A 176 -33.62 -12.04 -3.01
C GLU A 176 -32.56 -12.35 -4.09
N THR A 177 -31.61 -11.44 -4.31
CA THR A 177 -30.50 -11.70 -5.24
C THR A 177 -29.31 -12.27 -4.47
N TYR A 178 -29.06 -13.56 -4.65
CA TYR A 178 -27.92 -14.25 -4.07
C TYR A 178 -26.78 -14.37 -5.07
N VAL A 179 -25.61 -13.91 -4.65
CA VAL A 179 -24.40 -13.95 -5.46
C VAL A 179 -23.43 -14.92 -4.81
N THR A 180 -22.85 -15.82 -5.60
CA THR A 180 -21.84 -16.78 -5.15
C THR A 180 -20.61 -16.73 -6.04
N TRP A 181 -19.44 -17.12 -5.52
CA TRP A 181 -18.17 -17.13 -6.23
C TRP A 181 -17.22 -18.16 -5.63
N ASP A 182 -16.10 -18.43 -6.30
CA ASP A 182 -15.03 -19.26 -5.75
C ASP A 182 -14.18 -18.50 -4.74
N SER A 183 -13.69 -19.21 -3.71
CA SER A 183 -12.76 -18.64 -2.74
C SER A 183 -11.49 -18.10 -3.43
N ALA A 184 -11.20 -16.82 -3.23
CA ALA A 184 -9.99 -16.19 -3.71
C ALA A 184 -8.84 -16.38 -2.74
N ARG A 185 -7.67 -16.74 -3.26
CA ARG A 185 -6.45 -16.88 -2.46
C ARG A 185 -6.08 -15.55 -1.81
N GLY A 186 -5.77 -15.60 -0.52
CA GLY A 186 -5.36 -14.44 0.27
C GLY A 186 -6.53 -13.57 0.71
N ALA A 187 -7.78 -13.89 0.35
CA ALA A 187 -8.95 -13.14 0.80
C ALA A 187 -9.31 -13.49 2.25
N THR A 188 -9.66 -12.48 3.06
CA THR A 188 -10.31 -12.63 4.38
C THR A 188 -11.76 -12.15 4.35
N GLY A 189 -12.17 -11.52 3.25
CA GLY A 189 -13.55 -11.11 3.00
C GLY A 189 -13.76 -10.70 1.55
N TYR A 190 -14.99 -10.37 1.21
CA TYR A 190 -15.42 -9.98 -0.11
C TYR A 190 -16.42 -8.84 -0.07
N THR A 191 -16.39 -7.99 -1.09
CA THR A 191 -17.37 -6.94 -1.33
C THR A 191 -17.97 -7.11 -2.72
N VAL A 192 -19.29 -7.21 -2.80
CA VAL A 192 -20.04 -7.19 -4.04
C VAL A 192 -20.55 -5.77 -4.29
N HIS A 193 -20.33 -5.26 -5.50
CA HIS A 193 -20.92 -4.02 -5.98
C HIS A 193 -21.91 -4.34 -7.09
N ALA A 194 -23.14 -3.85 -6.94
CA ALA A 194 -24.18 -3.89 -7.94
C ALA A 194 -24.40 -2.47 -8.47
N GLU A 195 -24.02 -2.25 -9.72
CA GLU A 195 -24.12 -0.95 -10.39
C GLU A 195 -25.35 -0.94 -11.29
N CYS A 196 -26.24 0.03 -11.06
CA CYS A 196 -27.43 0.25 -11.88
C CYS A 196 -27.14 1.29 -12.95
N SER A 197 -27.62 1.07 -14.17
CA SER A 197 -27.55 2.06 -15.24
C SER A 197 -28.29 3.37 -14.90
N GLY A 198 -29.31 3.29 -14.04
CA GLY A 198 -30.06 4.43 -13.49
C GLY A 198 -29.41 5.11 -12.27
N GLY A 199 -28.25 4.66 -11.82
CA GLY A 199 -27.46 5.27 -10.73
C GLY A 199 -27.79 4.80 -9.31
N HIS A 200 -28.79 3.93 -9.12
CA HIS A 200 -29.08 3.31 -7.82
C HIS A 200 -28.17 2.11 -7.56
N ASN A 201 -27.01 2.34 -6.96
CA ASN A 201 -26.03 1.30 -6.67
C ASN A 201 -26.30 0.63 -5.32
N ALA A 202 -26.05 -0.67 -5.24
CA ALA A 202 -26.15 -1.46 -4.01
C ALA A 202 -24.83 -2.19 -3.75
N THR A 203 -24.56 -2.49 -2.48
CA THR A 203 -23.34 -3.19 -2.07
C THR A 203 -23.63 -4.17 -0.97
N CYS A 204 -22.90 -5.29 -0.95
CA CYS A 204 -22.97 -6.24 0.13
C CYS A 204 -21.57 -6.77 0.47
N THR A 205 -21.35 -7.20 1.71
CA THR A 205 -20.05 -7.68 2.19
C THR A 205 -20.21 -9.01 2.90
N SER A 206 -19.23 -9.91 2.78
CA SER A 206 -19.26 -11.23 3.38
C SER A 206 -17.85 -11.74 3.68
N SER A 207 -17.68 -12.51 4.76
CA SER A 207 -16.45 -13.30 4.99
C SER A 207 -16.47 -14.64 4.24
N ASP A 208 -17.65 -15.07 3.81
CA ASP A 208 -17.87 -16.32 3.08
C ASP A 208 -17.90 -16.08 1.56
N THR A 209 -18.11 -17.14 0.79
CA THR A 209 -18.13 -17.12 -0.69
C THR A 209 -19.52 -16.84 -1.28
N ASN A 210 -20.40 -16.23 -0.50
CA ASN A 210 -21.74 -15.85 -0.92
C ASN A 210 -22.18 -14.57 -0.23
N CYS A 211 -23.10 -13.84 -0.86
CA CYS A 211 -23.68 -12.64 -0.29
C CYS A 211 -25.04 -12.31 -0.94
N ALA A 212 -26.01 -11.90 -0.11
CA ALA A 212 -27.31 -11.43 -0.55
C ALA A 212 -27.24 -9.92 -0.82
N VAL A 213 -27.51 -9.51 -2.06
CA VAL A 213 -27.60 -8.11 -2.44
C VAL A 213 -29.04 -7.65 -2.25
N LEU A 214 -29.23 -6.79 -1.25
CA LEU A 214 -30.53 -6.20 -0.90
C LEU A 214 -30.73 -4.85 -1.60
N ASP A 215 -31.94 -4.30 -1.49
CA ASP A 215 -32.29 -2.95 -1.98
C ASP A 215 -32.14 -2.74 -3.50
N LEU A 216 -32.26 -3.81 -4.29
CA LEU A 216 -32.34 -3.72 -5.73
C LEU A 216 -33.74 -3.24 -6.17
N THR A 217 -33.77 -2.33 -7.15
CA THR A 217 -35.03 -1.80 -7.69
C THR A 217 -35.53 -2.66 -8.86
N CYS A 218 -36.82 -2.99 -8.86
CA CYS A 218 -37.43 -3.81 -9.89
C CYS A 218 -37.38 -3.12 -11.27
N GLY A 219 -37.10 -3.90 -12.32
CA GLY A 219 -37.07 -3.42 -13.70
C GLY A 219 -35.84 -2.58 -14.07
N GLN A 220 -34.82 -2.55 -13.21
CA GLN A 220 -33.53 -1.94 -13.51
C GLN A 220 -32.49 -2.98 -13.93
N ASP A 221 -31.58 -2.56 -14.81
CA ASP A 221 -30.47 -3.39 -15.24
C ASP A 221 -29.25 -3.17 -14.34
N TYR A 222 -28.93 -4.21 -13.58
CA TYR A 222 -27.75 -4.23 -12.71
C TYR A 222 -26.62 -5.04 -13.32
N THR A 223 -25.42 -4.48 -13.18
CA THR A 223 -24.16 -5.19 -13.43
C THR A 223 -23.45 -5.39 -12.11
N MET A 224 -23.09 -6.63 -11.80
CA MET A 224 -22.43 -6.95 -10.54
C MET A 224 -20.98 -7.34 -10.74
N VAL A 225 -20.15 -6.94 -9.77
CA VAL A 225 -18.76 -7.36 -9.63
C VAL A 225 -18.47 -7.72 -8.19
N VAL A 226 -17.58 -8.67 -7.96
CA VAL A 226 -17.07 -9.00 -6.63
C VAL A 226 -15.57 -8.69 -6.55
N LEU A 227 -15.15 -8.13 -5.42
CA LEU A 227 -13.76 -7.91 -5.06
C LEU A 227 -13.43 -8.72 -3.81
N ALA A 228 -12.20 -9.23 -3.74
CA ALA A 228 -11.65 -9.86 -2.55
C ALA A 228 -10.84 -8.85 -1.72
N ASN A 229 -10.94 -8.97 -0.41
CA ASN A 229 -10.36 -8.04 0.56
C ASN A 229 -9.41 -8.78 1.52
N HIS A 230 -8.30 -8.14 1.88
CA HIS A 230 -7.40 -8.57 2.94
C HIS A 230 -6.77 -7.33 3.58
N ASP A 231 -7.17 -7.02 4.81
CA ASP A 231 -6.86 -5.76 5.50
C ASP A 231 -7.16 -4.53 4.62
N ILE A 232 -6.12 -3.79 4.22
CA ILE A 232 -6.23 -2.60 3.35
C ILE A 232 -6.13 -2.94 1.85
N CYS A 233 -5.79 -4.18 1.50
CA CYS A 233 -5.60 -4.60 0.12
C CYS A 233 -6.91 -5.11 -0.49
N VAL A 234 -7.15 -4.71 -1.75
CA VAL A 234 -8.30 -5.13 -2.54
C VAL A 234 -7.82 -5.72 -3.86
N SER A 235 -8.45 -6.82 -4.29
CA SER A 235 -8.18 -7.44 -5.59
C SER A 235 -8.62 -6.55 -6.75
N LEU A 236 -8.33 -6.97 -7.98
CA LEU A 236 -9.08 -6.44 -9.13
C LEU A 236 -10.52 -6.97 -9.09
N ALA A 237 -11.43 -6.30 -9.81
CA ALA A 237 -12.81 -6.74 -9.96
C ALA A 237 -12.88 -8.07 -10.73
N SER A 238 -13.83 -8.92 -10.35
CA SER A 238 -14.24 -10.10 -11.12
C SER A 238 -14.77 -9.72 -12.51
N GLU A 239 -15.11 -10.75 -13.30
CA GLU A 239 -15.93 -10.51 -14.49
C GLU A 239 -17.27 -9.87 -14.11
N HIS A 240 -17.75 -8.99 -15.00
CA HIS A 240 -19.03 -8.32 -14.85
C HIS A 240 -20.16 -9.28 -15.18
N ILE A 241 -21.09 -9.48 -14.25
CA ILE A 241 -22.27 -10.32 -14.48
C ILE A 241 -23.51 -9.43 -14.57
N PRO A 242 -24.14 -9.33 -15.77
CA PRO A 242 -25.42 -8.68 -15.91
C PRO A 242 -26.54 -9.56 -15.33
N LEU A 243 -27.36 -9.01 -14.44
CA LEU A 243 -28.47 -9.75 -13.83
C LEU A 243 -29.54 -10.17 -14.84
N TRP A 244 -29.75 -9.40 -15.91
CA TRP A 244 -30.78 -9.67 -16.92
C TRP A 244 -30.50 -10.93 -17.77
N LYS A 245 -29.25 -11.40 -17.87
CA LYS A 245 -28.93 -12.64 -18.61
C LYS A 245 -29.37 -13.91 -17.89
N ASN A 246 -29.52 -13.89 -16.57
CA ASN A 246 -29.97 -15.06 -15.81
C ASN A 246 -31.50 -15.22 -15.88
N VAL A 247 -32.24 -14.16 -16.25
CA VAL A 247 -33.68 -14.21 -16.49
C VAL A 247 -34.03 -14.97 -17.78
N GLU A 248 -33.13 -14.96 -18.79
CA GLU A 248 -33.36 -15.67 -20.05
C GLU A 248 -33.25 -17.19 -19.91
N LYS A 249 -32.46 -17.71 -18.95
CA LYS A 249 -32.38 -19.16 -18.69
C LYS A 249 -33.65 -19.76 -18.07
N VAL A 250 -34.50 -18.95 -17.46
CA VAL A 250 -35.78 -19.42 -16.87
C VAL A 250 -36.85 -19.63 -17.95
N LYS A 251 -36.68 -19.09 -19.17
CA LYS A 251 -37.67 -19.19 -20.25
C LYS A 251 -37.54 -20.43 -21.14
N GLU A 252 -36.63 -21.37 -20.85
CA GLU A 252 -36.46 -22.60 -21.66
C GLU A 252 -37.28 -23.82 -21.17
N TYR A 253 -38.22 -23.64 -20.22
CA TYR A 253 -39.05 -24.73 -19.69
C TYR A 253 -40.57 -24.45 -19.65
N GLU A 254 -41.12 -23.68 -20.59
CA GLU A 254 -42.57 -23.67 -20.88
C GLU A 254 -42.89 -23.62 -22.38
#